data_AF-A0A7Y2EZE7-F1
#
_entry.id   AF-A0A7Y2EZE7-F1
#
_cell.length_a   1.000
_cell.length_b   1.000
_cell.length_c   1.000
_cell.angle_alpha   90.00
_cell.angle_beta   90.00
_cell.angle_gamma   90.00
#
_symmetry.space_group_name_H-M   'P 1'
#
loop_
_entity.id
_entity.type
_entity.pdbx_description
1 polymer ?
#
loop_
_entity_poly.entity_id
_entity_poly.type
_entity_poly.pdbx_seq_one_letter_code
_entity_poly.pdbx_strand_id
1 'polypeptide(L)'
;MTYHSALELFKVGIGPSSSHTVGPMLAAADFVRRLPDHPDRIEVELHGSLAFTGPGHGTDGAILLGLMGHQPDTVPLDLVQSIVADVDDTGMLSLATGELRFDRSHDLLHVFEIHPAHANVLRFSASGISVTYASIGGGFIVELVDERLPDAATPRDVPHPFESSADVLTACGEHGGRIAALVWENEVHLHGEEAAAAHVDRVVEEMLAAIDRGMASTGTLPGGLSVPRRAKDLGLDLVEP
;
A
#
# COMPACT_ATOMS: atom_id res chain seq x y z
N MET A 1 -7.72 19.80 -13.95
CA MET A 1 -7.79 19.88 -12.48
C MET A 1 -7.71 18.47 -11.91
N THR A 2 -6.90 18.27 -10.87
CA THR A 2 -6.74 16.96 -10.23
C THR A 2 -7.71 16.87 -9.06
N TYR A 3 -8.78 16.08 -9.22
CA TYR A 3 -9.64 15.74 -8.10
C TYR A 3 -9.07 14.53 -7.36
N HIS A 4 -8.93 14.64 -6.04
CA HIS A 4 -8.50 13.54 -5.18
C HIS A 4 -9.72 12.90 -4.54
N SER A 5 -9.96 11.64 -4.88
CA SER A 5 -11.12 10.90 -4.39
C SER A 5 -11.00 10.58 -2.90
N ALA A 6 -12.09 10.72 -2.16
CA ALA A 6 -12.16 10.33 -0.75
C ALA A 6 -11.89 8.82 -0.56
N LEU A 7 -12.32 7.99 -1.52
CA LEU A 7 -12.08 6.55 -1.52
C LEU A 7 -10.59 6.21 -1.69
N GLU A 8 -9.82 7.13 -2.24
CA GLU A 8 -8.37 6.98 -2.37
C GLU A 8 -7.58 7.50 -1.17
N LEU A 9 -8.18 8.39 -0.38
CA LEU A 9 -7.59 8.84 0.89
C LEU A 9 -7.67 7.72 1.94
N PHE A 10 -8.78 6.98 1.95
CA PHE A 10 -9.01 5.86 2.86
C PHE A 10 -8.97 4.53 2.12
N LYS A 11 -7.78 3.93 2.06
CA LYS A 11 -7.57 2.61 1.45
C LYS A 11 -7.32 1.55 2.51
N VAL A 12 -7.97 0.41 2.36
CA VAL A 12 -7.65 -0.79 3.13
C VAL A 12 -6.29 -1.32 2.65
N GLY A 13 -5.45 -1.73 3.60
CA GLY A 13 -4.12 -2.24 3.32
C GLY A 13 -3.49 -2.82 4.58
N ILE A 14 -2.23 -3.26 4.45
CA ILE A 14 -1.44 -3.73 5.58
C ILE A 14 -0.50 -2.66 6.13
N GLY A 15 -0.28 -2.70 7.46
CA GLY A 15 0.75 -1.91 8.12
C GLY A 15 2.15 -2.53 7.98
N PRO A 16 3.20 -1.82 8.43
CA PRO A 16 3.13 -0.57 9.19
C PRO A 16 3.14 0.72 8.34
N SER A 17 3.44 0.65 7.04
CA SER A 17 3.65 1.87 6.23
C SER A 17 3.04 1.79 4.83
N SER A 18 2.30 2.83 4.44
CA SER A 18 1.74 2.89 3.09
C SER A 18 2.82 3.06 2.01
N SER A 19 3.92 3.77 2.30
CA SER A 19 5.01 4.01 1.34
C SER A 19 6.08 2.90 1.35
N HIS A 20 6.26 2.22 2.48
CA HIS A 20 7.32 1.22 2.64
C HIS A 20 6.77 -0.23 2.72
N THR A 21 5.45 -0.41 2.81
CA THR A 21 4.81 -1.74 2.84
C THR A 21 3.82 -1.88 1.69
N VAL A 22 2.75 -1.06 1.68
CA VAL A 22 1.68 -1.16 0.67
C VAL A 22 2.21 -0.89 -0.75
N GLY A 23 2.93 0.22 -0.95
CA GLY A 23 3.50 0.57 -2.25
C GLY A 23 4.42 -0.52 -2.83
N PRO A 24 5.49 -0.95 -2.11
CA PRO A 24 6.36 -2.03 -2.54
C PRO A 24 5.64 -3.33 -2.89
N MET A 25 4.64 -3.72 -2.11
CA MET A 25 3.83 -4.92 -2.37
C MET A 25 3.01 -4.79 -3.66
N LEU A 26 2.37 -3.64 -3.90
CA LEU A 26 1.66 -3.37 -5.15
C LEU A 26 2.60 -3.39 -6.36
N ALA A 27 3.80 -2.82 -6.23
CA ALA A 27 4.77 -2.78 -7.31
C ALA A 27 5.25 -4.20 -7.68
N ALA A 28 5.53 -5.02 -6.67
CA ALA A 28 5.90 -6.42 -6.86
C ALA A 28 4.78 -7.25 -7.52
N ALA A 29 3.54 -7.08 -7.06
CA ALA A 29 2.38 -7.76 -7.64
C ALA A 29 2.07 -7.29 -9.06
N ASP A 30 2.32 -6.02 -9.37
CA ASP A 30 2.19 -5.51 -10.72
C ASP A 30 3.27 -6.06 -11.65
N PHE A 31 4.52 -6.09 -11.18
CA PHE A 31 5.63 -6.61 -11.96
C PHE A 31 5.44 -8.09 -12.34
N VAL A 32 5.08 -8.96 -11.39
CA VAL A 32 4.91 -10.40 -11.68
C VAL A 32 3.78 -10.67 -12.67
N ARG A 33 2.71 -9.85 -12.67
CA ARG A 33 1.62 -9.92 -13.65
C ARG A 33 2.05 -9.56 -15.08
N ARG A 34 3.16 -8.84 -15.24
CA ARG A 34 3.70 -8.44 -16.57
C ARG A 34 4.58 -9.52 -17.18
N LEU A 35 5.01 -10.51 -16.42
CA LEU A 35 5.87 -11.57 -16.93
C LEU A 35 5.06 -12.51 -17.83
N PRO A 36 5.51 -12.78 -19.07
CA PRO A 36 4.76 -13.61 -20.01
C PRO A 36 4.79 -15.10 -19.64
N ASP A 37 5.89 -15.54 -19.04
CA ASP A 37 6.17 -16.93 -18.70
C ASP A 37 6.83 -17.00 -17.31
N HIS A 38 7.05 -18.21 -16.79
CA HIS A 38 7.80 -18.43 -15.56
C HIS A 38 9.25 -17.89 -15.72
N PRO A 39 9.70 -16.95 -14.88
CA PRO A 39 11.05 -16.40 -14.98
C PRO A 39 12.09 -17.35 -14.38
N ASP A 40 13.31 -17.36 -14.92
CA ASP A 40 14.43 -18.11 -14.31
C ASP A 40 14.97 -17.43 -13.03
N ARG A 41 14.80 -16.10 -12.92
CA ARG A 41 15.25 -15.26 -11.81
C ARG A 41 14.46 -13.96 -11.79
N ILE A 42 14.16 -13.45 -10.60
CA ILE A 42 13.63 -12.11 -10.37
C ILE A 42 14.64 -11.35 -9.53
N GLU A 43 15.03 -10.15 -9.96
CA GLU A 43 15.87 -9.24 -9.18
C GLU A 43 15.07 -7.99 -8.80
N VAL A 44 15.24 -7.54 -7.56
CA VAL A 44 14.58 -6.36 -7.00
C VAL A 44 15.64 -5.44 -6.40
N GLU A 45 15.65 -4.17 -6.79
CA GLU A 45 16.47 -3.13 -6.20
C GLU A 45 15.60 -2.16 -5.40
N LEU A 46 16.00 -1.86 -4.17
CA LEU A 46 15.39 -0.86 -3.30
C LEU A 46 16.33 0.33 -3.19
N HIS A 47 15.87 1.51 -3.60
CA HIS A 47 16.68 2.73 -3.63
C HIS A 47 16.32 3.68 -2.49
N GLY A 48 17.30 4.43 -2.02
CA GLY A 48 17.12 5.53 -1.07
C GLY A 48 16.46 5.11 0.24
N SER A 49 15.40 5.81 0.63
CA SER A 49 14.72 5.62 1.92
C SER A 49 14.18 4.21 2.11
N LEU A 50 13.80 3.51 1.03
CA LEU A 50 13.40 2.11 1.09
C LEU A 50 14.55 1.21 1.52
N ALA A 51 15.76 1.43 1.02
CA ALA A 51 16.96 0.69 1.46
C ALA A 51 17.30 0.98 2.92
N PHE A 52 17.25 2.25 3.33
CA PHE A 52 17.65 2.64 4.69
C PHE A 52 16.70 2.15 5.78
N THR A 53 15.38 2.15 5.51
CA THR A 53 14.37 1.93 6.54
C THR A 53 13.50 0.69 6.30
N GLY A 54 13.72 -0.01 5.18
CA GLY A 54 12.95 -1.17 4.77
C GLY A 54 12.84 -2.28 5.83
N PRO A 55 13.93 -2.66 6.53
CA PRO A 55 13.86 -3.66 7.59
C PRO A 55 12.90 -3.29 8.73
N GLY A 56 12.84 -2.00 9.11
CA GLY A 56 11.93 -1.52 10.16
C GLY A 56 10.47 -1.40 9.72
N HIS A 57 10.21 -1.37 8.41
CA HIS A 57 8.87 -1.23 7.82
C HIS A 57 8.36 -2.52 7.16
N GLY A 58 9.11 -3.61 7.21
CA GLY A 58 8.75 -4.88 6.58
C GLY A 58 8.71 -4.84 5.06
N THR A 59 9.48 -3.93 4.43
CA THR A 59 9.48 -3.71 2.98
C THR A 59 9.80 -4.97 2.19
N ASP A 60 10.87 -5.66 2.56
CA ASP A 60 11.27 -6.88 1.89
C ASP A 60 10.15 -7.94 1.93
N GLY A 61 9.56 -8.18 3.11
CA GLY A 61 8.45 -9.13 3.26
C GLY A 61 7.23 -8.74 2.41
N ALA A 62 6.93 -7.45 2.34
CA ALA A 62 5.88 -6.91 1.47
C ALA A 62 6.14 -7.20 -0.02
N ILE A 63 7.40 -7.12 -0.44
CA ILE A 63 7.82 -7.48 -1.81
C ILE A 63 7.61 -8.97 -2.05
N LEU A 64 8.03 -9.84 -1.13
CA LEU A 64 7.82 -11.29 -1.28
C LEU A 64 6.33 -11.60 -1.46
N LEU A 65 5.48 -11.05 -0.59
CA LEU A 65 4.02 -11.23 -0.67
C LEU A 65 3.47 -10.77 -2.03
N GLY A 66 3.91 -9.60 -2.51
CA GLY A 66 3.51 -9.08 -3.81
C GLY A 66 3.98 -9.96 -4.97
N LEU A 67 5.23 -10.45 -4.94
CA LEU A 67 5.75 -11.39 -5.95
C LEU A 67 4.95 -12.70 -5.98
N MET A 68 4.47 -13.17 -4.83
CA MET A 68 3.58 -14.34 -4.72
C MET A 68 2.11 -14.03 -5.09
N GLY A 69 1.81 -12.80 -5.52
CA GLY A 69 0.51 -12.39 -6.04
C GLY A 69 -0.48 -11.90 -4.98
N HIS A 70 -0.11 -11.86 -3.69
CA HIS A 70 -0.97 -11.30 -2.65
C HIS A 70 -1.19 -9.79 -2.86
N GLN A 71 -2.38 -9.29 -2.48
CA GLN A 71 -2.68 -7.86 -2.49
C GLN A 71 -2.73 -7.30 -1.06
N PRO A 72 -2.28 -6.05 -0.83
CA PRO A 72 -2.25 -5.46 0.51
C PRO A 72 -3.61 -5.40 1.20
N ASP A 73 -4.69 -5.31 0.41
CA ASP A 73 -6.04 -5.15 0.92
C ASP A 73 -6.76 -6.50 1.17
N THR A 74 -6.20 -7.63 0.74
CA THR A 74 -6.83 -8.95 0.85
C THR A 74 -5.92 -10.03 1.42
N VAL A 75 -4.64 -9.74 1.65
CA VAL A 75 -3.71 -10.70 2.27
C VAL A 75 -4.16 -11.06 3.69
N PRO A 76 -4.27 -12.36 4.03
CA PRO A 76 -4.61 -12.78 5.38
C PRO A 76 -3.53 -12.37 6.39
N LEU A 77 -3.86 -11.44 7.28
CA LEU A 77 -2.88 -10.83 8.22
C LEU A 77 -2.22 -11.84 9.15
N ASP A 78 -2.92 -12.91 9.51
CA ASP A 78 -2.45 -14.00 10.35
C ASP A 78 -1.42 -14.91 9.65
N LEU A 79 -1.44 -14.94 8.32
CA LEU A 79 -0.51 -15.74 7.50
C LEU A 79 0.71 -14.96 7.02
N VAL A 80 0.69 -13.62 7.08
CA VAL A 80 1.79 -12.76 6.60
C VAL A 80 3.15 -13.20 7.18
N GLN A 81 3.22 -13.45 8.49
CA GLN A 81 4.48 -13.83 9.13
C GLN A 81 4.95 -15.24 8.75
N SER A 82 4.03 -16.21 8.65
CA SER A 82 4.39 -17.58 8.27
C SER A 82 4.85 -17.65 6.82
N ILE A 83 4.14 -16.94 5.92
CA ILE A 83 4.51 -16.89 4.50
C ILE A 83 5.93 -16.34 4.32
N VAL A 84 6.28 -15.24 5.01
CA VAL A 84 7.63 -14.67 4.92
C VAL A 84 8.67 -15.62 5.53
N ALA A 85 8.38 -16.24 6.67
CA ALA A 85 9.28 -17.20 7.30
C ALA A 85 9.52 -18.44 6.42
N ASP A 86 8.50 -18.95 5.74
CA ASP A 86 8.62 -20.08 4.83
C ASP A 86 9.57 -19.77 3.66
N VAL A 87 9.51 -18.55 3.12
CA VAL A 87 10.46 -18.10 2.08
C VAL A 87 11.87 -17.98 2.65
N ASP A 88 12.03 -17.45 3.86
CA ASP A 88 13.33 -17.31 4.51
C ASP A 88 13.98 -18.68 4.80
N ASP A 89 13.18 -19.69 5.15
CA ASP A 89 13.65 -21.04 5.45
C ASP A 89 13.93 -21.88 4.18
N THR A 90 13.11 -21.72 3.14
CA THR A 90 13.18 -22.55 1.92
C THR A 90 13.98 -21.91 0.78
N GLY A 91 14.06 -20.57 0.76
CA GLY A 91 14.56 -19.79 -0.37
C GLY A 91 13.69 -19.94 -1.62
N MET A 92 12.39 -20.22 -1.48
CA MET A 92 11.46 -20.45 -2.59
C MET A 92 10.26 -19.50 -2.53
N LEU A 93 9.96 -18.85 -3.65
CA LEU A 93 8.73 -18.10 -3.89
C LEU A 93 7.70 -18.99 -4.60
N SER A 94 6.46 -18.98 -4.12
CA SER A 94 5.32 -19.58 -4.82
C SER A 94 4.69 -18.58 -5.77
N LEU A 95 5.11 -18.58 -7.04
CA LEU A 95 4.50 -17.73 -8.07
C LEU A 95 3.26 -18.41 -8.66
N ALA A 96 2.38 -17.63 -9.30
CA ALA A 96 1.24 -18.18 -10.05
C ALA A 96 1.68 -19.14 -11.17
N THR A 97 2.92 -19.01 -11.66
CA THR A 97 3.50 -19.83 -12.74
C THR A 97 4.33 -21.01 -12.23
N GLY A 98 4.49 -21.19 -10.91
CA GLY A 98 5.30 -22.24 -10.31
C GLY A 98 6.25 -21.74 -9.21
N GLU A 99 7.02 -22.66 -8.63
CA GLU A 99 8.01 -22.33 -7.60
C GLU A 99 9.28 -21.72 -8.23
N LEU A 100 9.75 -20.61 -7.66
CA LEU A 100 10.97 -19.93 -8.08
C LEU A 100 11.95 -19.85 -6.91
N ARG A 101 13.22 -20.24 -7.11
CA ARG A 101 14.27 -19.97 -6.12
C ARG A 101 14.51 -18.48 -6.01
N PHE A 102 14.51 -17.96 -4.79
CA PHE A 102 14.75 -16.55 -4.49
C PHE A 102 15.67 -16.43 -3.28
N ASP A 103 16.90 -15.98 -3.52
CA ASP A 103 17.87 -15.70 -2.47
C ASP A 103 17.84 -14.22 -2.15
N ARG A 104 17.22 -13.85 -1.02
CA ARG A 104 17.09 -12.44 -0.61
C ARG A 104 18.42 -11.70 -0.51
N SER A 105 19.53 -12.39 -0.23
CA SER A 105 20.85 -11.75 -0.13
C SER A 105 21.46 -11.39 -1.48
N HIS A 106 20.97 -11.99 -2.56
CA HIS A 106 21.46 -11.79 -3.93
C HIS A 106 20.42 -11.19 -4.87
N ASP A 107 19.13 -11.47 -4.65
CA ASP A 107 18.02 -11.13 -5.53
C ASP A 107 17.22 -9.92 -5.03
N LEU A 108 17.43 -9.50 -3.77
CA LEU A 108 16.85 -8.29 -3.20
C LEU A 108 17.97 -7.35 -2.73
N LEU A 109 18.29 -6.37 -3.57
CA LEU A 109 19.43 -5.48 -3.41
C LEU A 109 19.01 -4.16 -2.74
N HIS A 110 19.67 -3.79 -1.65
CA HIS A 110 19.52 -2.48 -1.02
C HIS A 110 20.54 -1.49 -1.58
N VAL A 111 20.06 -0.55 -2.40
CA VAL A 111 20.84 0.53 -3.02
C VAL A 111 20.71 1.79 -2.16
N PHE A 112 21.74 2.11 -1.40
CA PHE A 112 21.76 3.23 -0.43
C PHE A 112 21.93 4.62 -1.07
N GLU A 113 21.60 4.74 -2.35
CA GLU A 113 21.67 5.96 -3.14
C GLU A 113 20.25 6.44 -3.44
N ILE A 114 20.02 7.74 -3.34
CA ILE A 114 18.71 8.33 -3.63
C ILE A 114 18.57 8.48 -5.14
N HIS A 115 17.56 7.85 -5.71
CA HIS A 115 17.24 8.00 -7.11
C HIS A 115 16.80 9.44 -7.42
N PRO A 116 17.24 10.06 -8.54
CA PRO A 116 16.89 11.45 -8.87
C PRO A 116 15.39 11.75 -8.96
N ALA A 117 14.58 10.76 -9.32
CA ALA A 117 13.14 10.92 -9.47
C ALA A 117 12.38 11.01 -8.13
N HIS A 118 12.76 10.19 -7.15
CA HIS A 118 12.04 10.06 -5.88
C HIS A 118 12.88 9.31 -4.83
N ALA A 119 12.63 9.56 -3.54
CA ALA A 119 13.38 8.94 -2.44
C ALA A 119 13.03 7.45 -2.20
N ASN A 120 11.86 7.01 -2.65
CA ASN A 120 11.37 5.64 -2.54
C ASN A 120 11.24 5.06 -3.95
N VAL A 121 12.32 4.52 -4.51
CA VAL A 121 12.30 3.91 -5.85
C VAL A 121 12.57 2.41 -5.74
N LEU A 122 11.84 1.63 -6.53
CA LEU A 122 12.01 0.20 -6.68
C LEU A 122 12.29 -0.11 -8.15
N ARG A 123 13.23 -1.00 -8.44
CA ARG A 123 13.41 -1.56 -9.77
C ARG A 123 13.23 -3.06 -9.72
N PHE A 124 12.45 -3.60 -10.65
CA PHE A 124 12.25 -5.04 -10.81
C PHE A 124 12.75 -5.46 -12.17
N SER A 125 13.46 -6.59 -12.23
CA SER A 125 14.03 -7.12 -13.48
C SER A 125 13.89 -8.64 -13.56
N ALA A 126 13.37 -9.16 -14.66
CA ALA A 126 13.23 -10.60 -14.93
C ALA A 126 12.95 -10.83 -16.43
N SER A 127 13.48 -11.91 -17.01
CA SER A 127 13.19 -12.32 -18.40
C SER A 127 13.36 -11.19 -19.45
N GLY A 128 14.33 -10.30 -19.26
CA GLY A 128 14.58 -9.14 -20.13
C GLY A 128 13.60 -7.96 -19.97
N ILE A 129 12.62 -8.07 -19.08
CA ILE A 129 11.72 -6.99 -18.67
C ILE A 129 12.32 -6.31 -17.45
N SER A 130 12.39 -4.97 -17.48
CA SER A 130 12.78 -4.15 -16.34
C SER A 130 11.79 -3.01 -16.16
N VAL A 131 11.30 -2.82 -14.94
CA VAL A 131 10.31 -1.77 -14.61
C VAL A 131 10.75 -1.06 -13.34
N THR A 132 10.77 0.26 -13.37
CA THR A 132 11.10 1.12 -12.23
C THR A 132 9.83 1.80 -11.72
N TYR A 133 9.58 1.73 -10.41
CA TYR A 133 8.45 2.37 -9.74
C TYR A 133 8.94 3.35 -8.68
N ALA A 134 8.15 4.39 -8.41
CA ALA A 134 8.27 5.23 -7.22
C ALA A 134 7.05 5.03 -6.32
N SER A 135 7.28 4.80 -5.02
CA SER A 135 6.22 4.83 -4.00
C SER A 135 6.10 6.22 -3.40
N ILE A 136 5.11 6.98 -3.85
CA ILE A 136 4.96 8.42 -3.60
C ILE A 136 4.13 8.76 -2.36
N GLY A 137 3.77 7.76 -1.54
CA GLY A 137 2.96 7.94 -0.33
C GLY A 137 1.48 7.58 -0.53
N GLY A 138 0.72 7.44 0.57
CA GLY A 138 -0.70 7.06 0.54
C GLY A 138 -1.00 5.67 -0.06
N GLY A 139 0.02 4.82 -0.21
CA GLY A 139 -0.12 3.51 -0.85
C GLY A 139 -0.17 3.58 -2.38
N PHE A 140 0.19 4.72 -2.97
CA PHE A 140 0.30 4.86 -4.41
C PHE A 140 1.69 4.48 -4.91
N ILE A 141 1.72 3.88 -6.10
CA ILE A 141 2.92 3.66 -6.89
C ILE A 141 2.74 4.32 -8.25
N VAL A 142 3.85 4.79 -8.80
CA VAL A 142 3.90 5.36 -10.14
C VAL A 142 5.06 4.72 -10.87
N GLU A 143 4.81 4.17 -12.05
CA GLU A 143 5.87 3.70 -12.94
C GLU A 143 6.65 4.89 -13.49
N LEU A 144 7.98 4.81 -13.44
CA LEU A 144 8.86 5.83 -13.99
C LEU A 144 9.01 5.63 -15.49
N VAL A 145 8.93 6.72 -16.25
CA VAL A 145 9.19 6.75 -17.69
C VAL A 145 10.46 7.56 -17.91
N ASP A 146 11.43 6.98 -18.62
CA ASP A 146 12.77 7.57 -18.80
C ASP A 146 13.41 8.03 -17.48
N GLU A 147 13.28 7.19 -16.44
CA GLU A 147 13.78 7.43 -15.08
C GLU A 147 13.23 8.70 -14.41
N ARG A 148 12.03 9.13 -14.80
CA ARG A 148 11.36 10.32 -14.26
C ARG A 148 9.93 10.01 -13.87
N LEU A 149 9.42 10.75 -12.89
CA LEU A 149 8.00 10.75 -12.59
C LEU A 149 7.26 11.32 -13.81
N PRO A 150 6.17 10.67 -14.26
CA PRO A 150 5.32 11.22 -15.30
C PRO A 150 4.72 12.56 -14.86
N ASP A 151 4.38 13.39 -15.84
CA ASP A 151 3.69 14.66 -15.60
C ASP A 151 2.32 14.43 -14.94
N ALA A 152 1.81 15.49 -14.30
CA ALA A 152 0.67 15.50 -13.38
C ALA A 152 -0.49 14.53 -13.74
N ALA A 153 -1.08 13.96 -12.68
CA ALA A 153 -2.22 13.03 -12.77
C ALA A 153 -3.30 13.51 -13.75
N THR A 154 -3.85 12.57 -14.51
CA THR A 154 -4.93 12.84 -15.46
C THR A 154 -6.08 13.57 -14.76
N PRO A 155 -6.55 14.71 -15.30
CA PRO A 155 -7.70 15.40 -14.76
C PRO A 155 -8.90 14.45 -14.66
N ARG A 156 -9.59 14.48 -13.53
CA ARG A 156 -10.86 13.76 -13.36
C ARG A 156 -12.01 14.72 -13.58
N ASP A 157 -12.98 14.28 -14.35
CA ASP A 157 -14.23 15.01 -14.55
C ASP A 157 -15.14 14.72 -13.36
N VAL A 158 -15.60 15.76 -12.67
CA VAL A 158 -16.49 15.66 -11.52
C VAL A 158 -17.54 16.77 -11.57
N PRO A 159 -18.78 16.53 -11.10
CA PRO A 159 -19.85 17.54 -11.15
C PRO A 159 -19.55 18.80 -10.33
N HIS A 160 -18.83 18.67 -9.21
CA HIS A 160 -18.54 19.76 -8.28
C HIS A 160 -17.03 19.90 -8.04
N PRO A 161 -16.26 20.44 -9.00
CA PRO A 161 -14.84 20.72 -8.81
C PRO A 161 -14.64 21.87 -7.81
N PHE A 162 -13.64 21.76 -6.93
CA PHE A 162 -13.23 22.82 -6.00
C PHE A 162 -11.71 22.83 -5.77
N GLU A 163 -11.08 24.01 -5.76
CA GLU A 163 -9.62 24.18 -5.57
C GLU A 163 -9.28 24.86 -4.23
N SER A 164 -10.30 25.43 -3.58
CA SER A 164 -10.16 26.15 -2.32
C SER A 164 -11.31 25.86 -1.37
N SER A 165 -11.11 26.18 -0.09
CA SER A 165 -12.19 26.15 0.89
C SER A 165 -13.34 27.12 0.54
N ALA A 166 -13.05 28.21 -0.17
CA ALA A 166 -14.07 29.15 -0.64
C ALA A 166 -14.98 28.53 -1.70
N ASP A 167 -14.41 27.73 -2.62
CA ASP A 167 -15.18 27.01 -3.64
C ASP A 167 -16.11 25.98 -3.00
N VAL A 168 -15.58 25.22 -2.01
CA VAL A 168 -16.38 24.25 -1.25
C VAL A 168 -17.57 24.92 -0.55
N LEU A 169 -17.34 26.05 0.12
CA LEU A 169 -18.41 26.77 0.82
C LEU A 169 -19.46 27.33 -0.16
N THR A 170 -19.02 27.83 -1.32
CA THR A 170 -19.89 28.35 -2.37
C THR A 170 -20.78 27.23 -2.92
N ALA A 171 -20.18 26.11 -3.34
CA ALA A 171 -20.91 24.97 -3.87
C ALA A 171 -21.84 24.33 -2.82
N CYS A 172 -21.44 24.30 -1.54
CA CYS A 172 -22.34 23.86 -0.46
C CYS A 172 -23.57 24.77 -0.34
N GLY A 173 -23.42 26.10 -0.48
CA GLY A 173 -24.53 27.05 -0.46
C GLY A 173 -25.56 26.80 -1.57
N GLU A 174 -25.11 26.31 -2.72
CA GLU A 174 -25.95 26.05 -3.90
C GLU A 174 -26.61 24.64 -3.85
N HIS A 175 -25.98 23.67 -3.16
CA HIS A 175 -26.36 22.24 -3.16
C HIS A 175 -26.88 21.72 -1.80
N GLY A 176 -27.57 22.55 -1.00
CA GLY A 176 -28.24 22.08 0.22
C GLY A 176 -27.33 21.91 1.46
N GLY A 177 -26.14 22.52 1.45
CA GLY A 177 -25.41 22.95 2.64
C GLY A 177 -24.47 21.93 3.30
N ARG A 178 -24.23 20.76 2.69
CA ARG A 178 -23.38 19.72 3.31
C ARG A 178 -22.20 19.34 2.42
N ILE A 179 -20.98 19.53 2.93
CA ILE A 179 -19.73 19.11 2.27
C ILE A 179 -19.77 17.63 1.90
N ALA A 180 -20.30 16.78 2.79
CA ALA A 180 -20.40 15.34 2.54
C ALA A 180 -21.31 15.00 1.35
N ALA A 181 -22.39 15.77 1.12
CA ALA A 181 -23.27 15.54 -0.03
C ALA A 181 -22.57 15.91 -1.34
N LEU A 182 -21.85 17.03 -1.36
CA LEU A 182 -21.05 17.47 -2.50
C LEU A 182 -19.95 16.44 -2.85
N VAL A 183 -19.20 15.97 -1.85
CA VAL A 183 -18.17 14.95 -2.07
C VAL A 183 -18.80 13.63 -2.51
N TRP A 184 -19.94 13.25 -1.93
CA TRP A 184 -20.68 12.05 -2.32
C TRP A 184 -21.09 12.09 -3.79
N GLU A 185 -21.66 13.20 -4.27
CA GLU A 185 -22.03 13.37 -5.68
C GLU A 185 -20.83 13.23 -6.63
N ASN A 186 -19.66 13.75 -6.23
CA ASN A 186 -18.42 13.55 -6.99
C ASN A 186 -17.96 12.08 -6.98
N GLU A 187 -17.99 11.38 -5.84
CA GLU A 187 -17.60 9.97 -5.77
C GLU A 187 -18.56 9.05 -6.53
N VAL A 188 -19.87 9.29 -6.42
CA VAL A 188 -20.90 8.55 -7.18
C VAL A 188 -20.71 8.76 -8.68
N HIS A 189 -20.35 9.96 -9.12
CA HIS A 189 -20.07 10.22 -10.53
C HIS A 189 -18.86 9.41 -11.02
N LEU A 190 -17.79 9.31 -10.23
CA LEU A 190 -16.55 8.64 -10.63
C LEU A 190 -16.65 7.11 -10.56
N HIS A 191 -17.31 6.58 -9.54
CA HIS A 191 -17.25 5.15 -9.19
C HIS A 191 -18.60 4.44 -9.27
N GLY A 192 -19.70 5.19 -9.31
CA GLY A 192 -21.05 4.66 -9.14
C GLY A 192 -21.46 4.55 -7.67
N GLU A 193 -22.76 4.68 -7.41
CA GLU A 193 -23.31 4.74 -6.05
C GLU A 193 -23.03 3.48 -5.24
N GLU A 194 -23.28 2.31 -5.83
CA GLU A 194 -23.09 1.01 -5.17
C GLU A 194 -21.62 0.79 -4.78
N ALA A 195 -20.69 1.06 -5.69
CA ALA A 195 -19.26 0.86 -5.43
C ALA A 195 -18.73 1.86 -4.39
N ALA A 196 -19.15 3.13 -4.46
CA ALA A 196 -18.77 4.15 -3.48
C ALA A 196 -19.29 3.80 -2.08
N ALA A 197 -20.55 3.36 -1.97
CA ALA A 197 -21.14 2.94 -0.69
C ALA A 197 -20.42 1.73 -0.11
N ALA A 198 -20.24 0.69 -0.92
CA ALA A 198 -19.57 -0.54 -0.50
C ALA A 198 -18.13 -0.28 -0.02
N HIS A 199 -17.40 0.65 -0.66
CA HIS A 199 -16.06 1.02 -0.22
C HIS A 199 -16.08 1.70 1.15
N VAL A 200 -16.99 2.66 1.37
CA VAL A 200 -17.13 3.34 2.67
C VAL A 200 -17.47 2.34 3.77
N ASP A 201 -18.44 1.46 3.53
CA ASP A 201 -18.82 0.41 4.49
C ASP A 201 -17.66 -0.51 4.82
N ARG A 202 -16.92 -0.97 3.79
CA ARG A 202 -15.73 -1.80 3.97
C ARG A 202 -14.65 -1.11 4.80
N VAL A 203 -14.38 0.18 4.54
CA VAL A 203 -13.39 0.95 5.32
C VAL A 203 -13.81 1.01 6.79
N VAL A 204 -15.09 1.28 7.06
CA VAL A 204 -15.61 1.34 8.44
C VAL A 204 -15.48 -0.02 9.12
N GLU A 205 -15.87 -1.09 8.44
CA GLU A 205 -15.75 -2.46 8.96
C GLU A 205 -14.30 -2.81 9.30
N GLU A 206 -13.35 -2.51 8.40
CA GLU A 206 -11.93 -2.78 8.65
C GLU A 206 -11.33 -1.92 9.76
N MET A 207 -11.76 -0.66 9.90
CA MET A 207 -11.36 0.20 11.02
C MET A 207 -11.84 -0.39 12.35
N LEU A 208 -13.10 -0.82 12.44
CA LEU A 208 -13.66 -1.45 13.64
C LEU A 208 -12.96 -2.78 13.94
N ALA A 209 -12.77 -3.64 12.94
CA ALA A 209 -12.06 -4.89 13.11
C ALA A 209 -10.59 -4.67 13.52
N ALA A 210 -9.93 -3.62 13.03
CA ALA A 210 -8.58 -3.25 13.46
C ALA A 210 -8.53 -2.80 14.93
N ILE A 211 -9.56 -2.08 15.40
CA ILE A 211 -9.72 -1.74 16.82
C ILE A 211 -9.85 -3.03 17.63
N ASP A 212 -10.75 -3.94 17.26
CA ASP A 212 -10.96 -5.20 17.97
C ASP A 212 -9.68 -6.05 18.05
N ARG A 213 -8.95 -6.16 16.93
CA ARG A 213 -7.62 -6.82 16.89
C ARG A 213 -6.64 -6.16 17.85
N GLY A 214 -6.59 -4.83 17.87
CA GLY A 214 -5.73 -4.05 18.77
C GLY A 214 -6.06 -4.29 20.25
N MET A 215 -7.35 -4.34 20.58
CA MET A 215 -7.86 -4.58 21.92
C MET A 215 -7.64 -6.03 22.39
N ALA A 216 -7.59 -7.01 21.48
CA ALA A 216 -7.33 -8.40 21.82
C ALA A 216 -5.83 -8.73 21.95
N SER A 217 -4.96 -7.97 21.27
CA SER A 217 -3.53 -8.25 21.12
C SER A 217 -2.70 -7.91 22.35
N THR A 218 -1.75 -8.78 22.69
CA THR A 218 -0.78 -8.62 23.79
C THR A 218 0.66 -8.70 23.30
N GLY A 219 1.61 -8.45 24.19
CA GLY A 219 3.04 -8.60 23.92
C GLY A 219 3.71 -7.28 23.50
N THR A 220 4.85 -7.39 22.83
CA THR A 220 5.72 -6.26 22.48
C THR A 220 5.68 -5.98 20.98
N LEU A 221 5.70 -4.71 20.60
CA LEU A 221 5.79 -4.31 19.19
C LEU A 221 7.12 -4.77 18.58
N PRO A 222 7.12 -5.20 17.31
CA PRO A 222 8.36 -5.48 16.58
C PRO A 222 9.19 -4.19 16.38
N GLY A 223 10.44 -4.33 15.96
CA GLY A 223 11.32 -3.18 15.65
C GLY A 223 12.35 -2.82 16.73
N GLY A 224 12.60 -3.71 17.70
CA GLY A 224 13.74 -3.62 18.63
C GLY A 224 13.63 -2.59 19.76
N LEU A 225 12.62 -1.72 19.75
CA LEU A 225 12.40 -0.69 20.79
C LEU A 225 11.74 -1.22 22.07
N SER A 226 11.40 -2.52 22.12
CA SER A 226 10.80 -3.18 23.28
C SER A 226 9.53 -2.48 23.81
N VAL A 227 8.72 -1.90 22.92
CA VAL A 227 7.52 -1.15 23.29
C VAL A 227 6.35 -2.11 23.54
N PRO A 228 5.78 -2.17 24.76
CA PRO A 228 4.64 -3.04 25.03
C PRO A 228 3.36 -2.53 24.37
N ARG A 229 2.52 -3.46 23.90
CA ARG A 229 1.14 -3.16 23.48
C ARG A 229 0.31 -2.87 24.73
N ARG A 230 -0.43 -1.76 24.72
CA ARG A 230 -1.18 -1.27 25.91
C ARG A 230 -2.70 -1.28 25.76
N ALA A 231 -3.21 -1.40 24.53
CA ALA A 231 -4.62 -1.20 24.23
C ALA A 231 -5.53 -2.16 25.01
N LYS A 232 -5.15 -3.45 25.09
CA LYS A 232 -5.89 -4.46 25.85
C LYS A 232 -6.04 -4.09 27.33
N ASP A 233 -4.92 -3.84 28.00
CA ASP A 233 -4.90 -3.57 29.45
C ASP A 233 -5.68 -2.28 29.76
N LEU A 234 -5.46 -1.22 28.97
CA LEU A 234 -6.22 0.02 29.10
C LEU A 234 -7.72 -0.17 28.86
N GLY A 235 -8.09 -1.06 27.93
CA GLY A 235 -9.48 -1.43 27.68
C GLY A 235 -10.16 -2.07 28.88
N LEU A 236 -9.48 -3.00 29.55
CA LEU A 236 -9.99 -3.66 30.75
C LEU A 236 -10.20 -2.65 31.87
N ASP A 237 -9.22 -1.76 32.11
CA ASP A 237 -9.29 -0.71 33.14
C ASP A 237 -10.46 0.28 32.93
N LEU A 238 -10.89 0.50 31.68
CA LEU A 238 -11.99 1.41 31.35
C LEU A 238 -13.38 0.76 31.47
N VAL A 239 -13.45 -0.58 31.42
CA VAL A 239 -14.71 -1.35 31.41
C VAL A 239 -14.99 -1.97 32.78
N GLU A 240 -13.96 -2.27 33.57
CA GLU A 240 -14.06 -2.77 34.94
C GLU A 240 -13.66 -1.66 35.94
N PRO A 241 -14.63 -0.90 36.50
CA PRO A 241 -14.35 0.17 37.47
C PRO A 241 -13.91 -0.33 38.86
#